data_AF-A0A954SE16-F1
#
_entry.id   AF-A0A954SE16-F1
#
_cell.length_a   1.000
_cell.length_b   1.000
_cell.length_c   1.000
_cell.angle_alpha   90.00
_cell.angle_beta   90.00
_cell.angle_gamma   90.00
#
_symmetry.space_group_name_H-M   'P 1'
#
loop_
_entity.id
_entity.type
_entity.pdbx_description
1 polymer ?
#
loop_
_entity_poly.entity_id
_entity_poly.type
_entity_poly.pdbx_seq_one_letter_code
_entity_poly.pdbx_strand_id
1 'polypeptide(L)'
;IVRNLATARFCRVLGTLLRNGVPILQSLRIAKDATGNVILSTAIGDAAENISAGKSLAKPLSASGEFSEEIVAMISVGEESNNLEEVLIDIADNLERRTNRELDLAVRLLEPLMLMVMASVVLFVIVALLLPILLSSTTV
;
A
#
# COMPACT_ATOMS: atom_id res chain seq x y z
N ILE A 1 -2.33 1.02 2.31
CA ILE A 1 -2.25 1.81 1.05
C ILE A 1 -0.87 2.43 0.82
N VAL A 2 -0.48 3.58 1.41
CA VAL A 2 0.75 4.31 1.01
C VAL A 2 2.03 3.48 1.16
N ARG A 3 2.19 2.78 2.30
CA ARG A 3 3.33 1.89 2.52
C ARG A 3 3.38 0.75 1.50
N ASN A 4 2.26 0.07 1.28
CA ASN A 4 2.13 -0.99 0.27
C ASN A 4 2.51 -0.50 -1.13
N LEU A 5 2.10 0.72 -1.50
CA LEU A 5 2.42 1.33 -2.79
C LEU A 5 3.93 1.62 -2.92
N ALA A 6 4.57 2.09 -1.86
CA ALA A 6 6.03 2.28 -1.80
C ALA A 6 6.79 0.96 -1.89
N THR A 7 6.35 -0.08 -1.16
CA THR A 7 6.91 -1.44 -1.25
C THR A 7 6.73 -2.03 -2.65
N ALA A 8 5.56 -1.84 -3.27
CA ALA A 8 5.31 -2.30 -4.64
C ALA A 8 6.27 -1.63 -5.65
N ARG A 9 6.50 -0.32 -5.53
CA ARG A 9 7.47 0.40 -6.37
C ARG A 9 8.89 -0.11 -6.17
N PHE A 10 9.30 -0.34 -4.93
CA PHE A 10 10.59 -0.94 -4.61
C PHE A 10 10.76 -2.29 -5.32
N CYS A 11 9.82 -3.22 -5.10
CA CYS A 11 9.87 -4.55 -5.68
C CYS A 11 9.80 -4.50 -7.22
N ARG A 12 8.96 -3.62 -7.80
CA ARG A 12 8.85 -3.42 -9.24
C ARG A 12 10.17 -2.98 -9.86
N VAL A 13 10.79 -1.95 -9.29
CA VAL A 13 12.04 -1.39 -9.82
C VAL A 13 13.19 -2.38 -9.63
N LEU A 14 13.32 -2.96 -8.44
CA LEU A 14 14.38 -3.94 -8.16
C LEU A 14 14.24 -5.17 -9.06
N GLY A 15 13.06 -5.78 -9.12
CA GLY A 15 12.79 -6.96 -9.95
C GLY A 15 13.01 -6.69 -11.44
N THR A 16 12.60 -5.51 -11.94
CA THR A 16 12.80 -5.16 -13.36
C THR A 16 14.29 -5.00 -13.69
N LEU A 17 15.06 -4.35 -12.82
CA LEU A 17 16.50 -4.16 -13.02
C LEU A 17 17.25 -5.49 -12.94
N LEU A 18 16.93 -6.33 -11.95
CA LEU A 18 17.52 -7.66 -11.81
C LEU A 18 17.21 -8.55 -13.02
N ARG A 19 15.95 -8.56 -13.49
CA ARG A 19 15.54 -9.30 -14.69
C ARG A 19 16.28 -8.84 -15.95
N ASN A 20 16.68 -7.57 -16.00
CA ASN A 20 17.49 -7.00 -17.08
C ASN A 20 19.00 -7.23 -16.89
N GLY A 21 19.42 -8.01 -15.89
CA GLY A 21 20.82 -8.34 -15.62
C GLY A 21 21.62 -7.24 -14.93
N VAL A 22 20.97 -6.21 -14.38
CA VAL A 22 21.66 -5.13 -13.67
C VAL A 22 22.15 -5.64 -12.30
N PRO A 23 23.42 -5.40 -11.92
CA PRO A 23 23.98 -5.88 -10.66
C PRO A 23 23.15 -5.50 -9.42
N ILE A 24 22.94 -6.45 -8.51
CA ILE A 24 22.01 -6.29 -7.36
C ILE A 24 22.26 -5.07 -6.50
N LEU A 25 23.52 -4.71 -6.21
CA LEU A 25 23.86 -3.53 -5.42
C LEU A 25 23.47 -2.22 -6.12
N GLN A 26 23.64 -2.16 -7.45
CA GLN A 26 23.23 -1.01 -8.24
C GLN A 26 21.71 -0.94 -8.31
N SER A 27 21.05 -2.08 -8.55
CA SER A 27 19.59 -2.20 -8.60
C SER A 27 18.95 -1.81 -7.26
N LEU A 28 19.52 -2.23 -6.13
CA LEU A 28 19.06 -1.86 -4.79
C LEU A 28 19.14 -0.36 -4.55
N ARG A 29 20.25 0.28 -4.94
CA ARG A 29 20.39 1.75 -4.82
C ARG A 29 19.32 2.49 -5.62
N ILE A 30 19.06 2.08 -6.86
CA ILE A 30 18.03 2.71 -7.69
C ILE A 30 16.63 2.44 -7.13
N ALA A 31 16.35 1.21 -6.70
CA ALA A 31 15.06 0.84 -6.13
C ALA A 31 14.77 1.55 -4.79
N LYS A 32 15.81 1.77 -3.98
CA LYS A 32 15.75 2.56 -2.73
C LYS A 32 15.20 3.96 -2.99
N ASP A 33 15.74 4.64 -3.99
CA ASP A 33 15.36 6.01 -4.34
C ASP A 33 13.96 6.06 -4.99
N ALA A 34 13.55 5.00 -5.68
CA ALA A 34 12.24 4.89 -6.31
C ALA A 34 11.07 4.67 -5.33
N THR A 35 11.34 4.29 -4.07
CA THR A 35 10.30 4.02 -3.07
C THR A 35 9.42 5.25 -2.76
N GLY A 36 10.00 6.46 -2.84
CA GLY A 36 9.33 7.70 -2.45
C GLY A 36 8.99 7.82 -0.96
N ASN A 37 9.53 6.92 -0.12
CA ASN A 37 9.32 6.92 1.33
C ASN A 37 10.67 6.86 2.04
N VAL A 38 10.97 7.88 2.84
CA VAL A 38 12.26 8.03 3.54
C VAL A 38 12.50 6.87 4.52
N ILE A 39 11.47 6.42 5.23
CA ILE A 39 11.58 5.34 6.23
C ILE A 39 11.93 4.02 5.54
N LEU A 40 11.23 3.68 4.45
CA LEU A 40 11.55 2.50 3.64
C LEU A 40 12.95 2.62 2.99
N SER A 41 13.29 3.81 2.50
CA SER A 41 14.58 4.09 1.87
C SER A 41 15.74 3.82 2.84
N THR A 42 15.62 4.21 4.11
CA THR A 42 16.60 3.88 5.14
C THR A 42 16.71 2.37 5.37
N ALA A 43 15.58 1.68 5.56
CA ALA A 43 15.56 0.23 5.76
C ALA A 43 16.17 -0.55 4.58
N ILE A 44 15.92 -0.12 3.36
CA ILE A 44 16.51 -0.71 2.14
C ILE A 44 18.00 -0.39 2.05
N GLY A 45 18.43 0.80 2.51
CA GLY A 45 19.84 1.18 2.61
C GLY A 45 20.61 0.21 3.51
N ASP A 46 20.11 -0.03 4.71
CA ASP A 46 20.70 -0.99 5.66
C ASP A 46 20.73 -2.42 5.10
N ALA A 47 19.71 -2.78 4.33
CA ALA A 47 19.65 -4.06 3.64
C ALA A 47 20.69 -4.18 2.52
N ALA A 48 20.96 -3.09 1.79
CA ALA A 48 21.99 -3.05 0.75
C ALA A 48 23.41 -3.19 1.33
N GLU A 49 23.67 -2.67 2.53
CA GLU A 49 24.94 -2.89 3.24
C GLU A 49 25.14 -4.35 3.65
N ASN A 50 24.07 -5.06 4.00
CA ASN A 50 24.17 -6.50 4.29
C ASN A 50 24.51 -7.32 3.04
N ILE A 51 23.89 -7.00 1.90
CA ILE A 51 24.19 -7.67 0.63
C ILE A 51 25.62 -7.39 0.18
N SER A 52 26.15 -6.17 0.40
CA SER A 52 27.54 -5.86 0.06
C SER A 52 28.54 -6.66 0.90
N ALA A 53 28.15 -7.06 2.12
CA ALA A 53 28.89 -7.96 2.98
C ALA A 53 28.64 -9.47 2.69
N GLY A 54 27.88 -9.81 1.65
CA GLY A 54 27.57 -11.19 1.26
C GLY A 54 26.54 -11.88 2.17
N LYS A 55 25.72 -11.11 2.88
CA LYS A 55 24.65 -11.62 3.77
C LYS A 55 23.28 -11.48 3.09
N SER A 56 22.28 -12.14 3.67
CA SER A 56 20.91 -12.15 3.15
C SER A 56 20.25 -10.76 3.15
N LEU A 57 19.45 -10.49 2.11
CA LEU A 57 18.59 -9.31 1.97
C LEU A 57 17.37 -9.38 2.90
N ALA A 58 16.78 -10.56 3.07
CA ALA A 58 15.51 -10.70 3.80
C ALA A 58 15.64 -10.37 5.30
N LYS A 59 16.77 -10.72 5.92
CA LYS A 59 17.02 -10.47 7.36
C LYS A 59 16.93 -9.00 7.77
N PRO A 60 17.68 -8.06 7.17
CA PRO A 60 17.58 -6.63 7.51
C PRO A 60 16.21 -6.04 7.17
N LEU A 61 15.58 -6.47 6.07
CA LEU A 61 14.23 -6.03 5.73
C LEU A 61 13.21 -6.48 6.80
N SER A 62 13.35 -7.70 7.32
CA SER A 62 12.56 -8.20 8.45
C SER A 62 12.79 -7.40 9.73
N ALA A 63 14.06 -7.14 10.07
CA ALA A 63 14.44 -6.42 11.28
C ALA A 63 13.96 -4.97 11.30
N SER A 64 13.76 -4.37 10.12
CA SER A 64 13.23 -3.00 10.00
C SER A 64 11.78 -2.85 10.48
N GLY A 65 10.98 -3.93 10.44
CA GLY A 65 9.54 -3.88 10.74
C GLY A 65 8.68 -3.15 9.70
N GLU A 66 9.27 -2.61 8.64
CA GLU A 66 8.56 -1.84 7.61
C GLU A 66 7.91 -2.73 6.53
N PHE A 67 8.46 -3.92 6.33
CA PHE A 67 7.95 -4.91 5.39
C PHE A 67 7.07 -5.92 6.13
N SER A 68 5.93 -6.30 5.54
CA SER A 68 5.09 -7.35 6.13
C SER A 68 5.81 -8.69 6.10
N GLU A 69 5.51 -9.56 7.07
CA GLU A 69 6.09 -10.90 7.17
C GLU A 69 5.88 -11.72 5.89
N GLU A 70 4.70 -11.59 5.25
CA GLU A 70 4.39 -12.22 3.95
C GLU A 70 5.42 -11.83 2.87
N ILE A 71 5.74 -10.54 2.76
CA ILE A 71 6.66 -10.03 1.73
C ILE A 71 8.09 -10.47 2.03
N VAL A 72 8.52 -10.39 3.29
CA VAL A 72 9.84 -10.83 3.74
C VAL A 72 10.05 -12.32 3.46
N ALA A 73 9.04 -13.16 3.76
CA ALA A 73 9.10 -14.59 3.51
C ALA A 73 9.23 -14.89 2.01
N MET A 74 8.46 -14.21 1.16
CA MET A 74 8.59 -14.36 -0.30
C MET A 74 10.00 -13.96 -0.78
N ILE A 75 10.53 -12.82 -0.32
CA ILE A 75 11.90 -12.39 -0.66
C ILE A 75 12.93 -13.43 -0.23
N SER A 76 12.79 -14.00 0.98
CA SER A 76 13.67 -15.06 1.48
C SER A 76 13.64 -16.30 0.59
N VAL A 77 12.45 -16.73 0.16
CA VAL A 77 12.29 -17.87 -0.76
C VAL A 77 12.91 -17.57 -2.14
N GLY A 78 12.73 -16.35 -2.65
CA GLY A 78 13.33 -15.92 -3.91
C GLY A 78 14.86 -15.84 -3.85
N GLU A 79 15.40 -15.39 -2.72
CA GLU A 79 16.85 -15.36 -2.47
C GLU A 79 17.45 -16.77 -2.39
N GLU A 80 16.81 -17.70 -1.68
CA GLU A 80 17.27 -19.09 -1.55
C GLU A 80 17.13 -19.89 -2.86
N SER A 81 16.08 -19.62 -3.63
CA SER A 81 15.82 -20.26 -4.93
C SER A 81 16.56 -19.59 -6.08
N ASN A 82 17.32 -18.53 -5.81
CA ASN A 82 18.03 -17.72 -6.80
C ASN A 82 17.13 -17.23 -7.95
N ASN A 83 15.90 -16.85 -7.60
CA ASN A 83 14.86 -16.37 -8.51
C ASN A 83 14.20 -15.09 -7.94
N LEU A 84 15.04 -14.20 -7.43
CA LEU A 84 14.58 -13.01 -6.72
C LEU A 84 13.87 -12.03 -7.69
N GLU A 85 14.32 -11.97 -8.94
CA GLU A 85 13.75 -11.13 -9.98
C GLU A 85 12.28 -11.42 -10.30
N GLU A 86 11.89 -12.70 -10.39
CA GLU A 86 10.50 -13.09 -10.66
C GLU A 86 9.63 -12.86 -9.43
N VAL A 87 10.12 -13.28 -8.26
CA VAL A 87 9.39 -13.12 -6.99
C VAL A 87 9.11 -11.65 -6.67
N LEU A 88 10.07 -10.75 -6.91
CA LEU A 88 9.86 -9.31 -6.69
C LEU A 88 8.81 -8.72 -7.64
N ILE A 89 8.76 -9.18 -8.89
CA ILE A 89 7.73 -8.73 -9.84
C ILE A 89 6.35 -9.24 -9.39
N ASP A 90 6.26 -10.48 -8.93
CA ASP A 90 5.01 -11.04 -8.41
C ASP A 90 4.51 -10.32 -7.15
N ILE A 91 5.43 -9.98 -6.23
CA ILE A 91 5.11 -9.15 -5.06
C ILE A 91 4.56 -7.79 -5.51
N ALA A 92 5.23 -7.13 -6.46
CA ALA A 92 4.78 -5.83 -6.96
C ALA A 92 3.39 -5.91 -7.59
N ASP A 93 3.16 -6.88 -8.48
CA ASP A 93 1.87 -7.11 -9.13
C ASP A 93 0.76 -7.39 -8.10
N ASN A 94 1.04 -8.18 -7.06
CA ASN A 94 0.06 -8.50 -6.02
C ASN A 94 -0.29 -7.27 -5.18
N LEU A 95 0.72 -6.50 -4.73
CA LEU A 95 0.47 -5.28 -3.95
C LEU A 95 -0.25 -4.20 -4.77
N GLU A 96 0.10 -4.01 -6.05
CA GLU A 96 -0.60 -3.07 -6.94
C GLU A 96 -2.06 -3.48 -7.11
N ARG A 97 -2.34 -4.78 -7.34
CA ARG A 97 -3.71 -5.29 -7.44
C ARG A 97 -4.49 -5.12 -6.13
N ARG A 98 -3.89 -5.44 -4.98
CA ARG A 98 -4.53 -5.24 -3.67
C ARG A 98 -4.84 -3.76 -3.44
N THR A 99 -3.89 -2.88 -3.72
CA THR A 99 -4.04 -1.44 -3.54
C THR A 99 -5.11 -0.85 -4.45
N ASN A 100 -5.15 -1.25 -5.73
CA ASN A 100 -6.19 -0.81 -6.66
C ASN A 100 -7.58 -1.28 -6.23
N ARG A 101 -7.71 -2.51 -5.71
CA ARG A 101 -8.99 -3.01 -5.17
C ARG A 101 -9.44 -2.20 -3.94
N GLU A 102 -8.52 -1.89 -3.03
CA GLU A 102 -8.82 -1.04 -1.86
C GLU A 102 -9.30 0.35 -2.30
N LEU A 103 -8.65 0.94 -3.31
CA LEU A 103 -9.04 2.24 -3.87
C LEU A 103 -10.41 2.19 -4.55
N ASP A 104 -10.67 1.17 -5.37
CA ASP A 104 -11.98 0.99 -6.03
C ASP A 104 -13.10 0.84 -5.01
N LEU A 105 -12.88 0.07 -3.95
CA LEU A 105 -13.85 -0.05 -2.86
C LEU A 105 -14.07 1.28 -2.15
N ALA A 106 -13.01 2.02 -1.86
CA ALA A 106 -13.12 3.34 -1.24
C ALA A 106 -13.92 4.32 -2.11
N VAL A 107 -13.72 4.32 -3.43
CA VAL A 107 -14.47 5.15 -4.37
C VAL A 107 -15.94 4.71 -4.44
N ARG A 108 -16.21 3.40 -4.50
CA ARG A 108 -17.59 2.87 -4.52
C ARG A 108 -18.38 3.23 -3.26
N LEU A 109 -17.73 3.34 -2.11
CA LEU A 109 -18.38 3.75 -0.86
C LEU A 109 -18.76 5.23 -0.82
N LEU A 110 -18.22 6.07 -1.73
CA LEU A 110 -18.63 7.49 -1.81
C LEU A 110 -20.10 7.65 -2.24
N GLU A 111 -20.60 6.82 -3.16
CA GLU A 111 -21.99 6.90 -3.63
C GLU A 111 -23.02 6.71 -2.49
N PRO A 112 -23.00 5.63 -1.69
CA PRO A 112 -23.93 5.46 -0.58
C PRO A 112 -23.75 6.52 0.51
N LEU A 113 -22.52 7.01 0.73
CA LEU A 113 -22.28 8.12 1.66
C LEU A 113 -22.99 9.40 1.20
N MET A 114 -22.88 9.75 -0.09
CA MET A 114 -23.56 10.90 -0.68
C MET A 114 -25.08 10.77 -0.55
N LEU A 115 -25.64 9.59 -0.81
CA LEU A 115 -27.07 9.32 -0.62
C LEU A 115 -27.51 9.46 0.83
N MET A 116 -26.71 8.98 1.81
CA MET A 116 -27.00 9.18 3.23
C MET A 116 -27.01 10.65 3.62
N VAL A 117 -26.06 11.44 3.10
CA VAL A 117 -26.01 12.89 3.35
C VAL A 117 -27.24 13.56 2.77
N MET A 118 -27.61 13.26 1.52
CA MET A 118 -28.81 13.81 0.88
C MET A 118 -30.08 13.44 1.64
N ALA A 119 -30.24 12.17 2.02
CA ALA A 119 -31.38 11.70 2.79
C ALA A 119 -31.49 12.41 4.15
N SER A 120 -30.36 12.63 4.83
CA SER A 120 -30.31 13.34 6.11
C SER A 120 -30.72 14.80 5.97
N VAL A 121 -30.27 15.48 4.91
CA VAL A 121 -30.67 16.87 4.62
C VAL A 121 -32.16 16.97 4.34
N VAL A 122 -32.70 16.08 3.50
CA VAL A 122 -34.14 16.05 3.18
C VAL A 122 -34.97 15.78 4.43
N LEU A 123 -34.58 14.80 5.24
CA LEU A 123 -35.26 14.48 6.50
C LEU A 123 -35.23 15.66 7.46
N PHE A 124 -34.09 16.33 7.60
CA PHE A 124 -33.94 17.50 8.46
C PHE A 124 -34.89 18.63 8.04
N VAL A 125 -34.97 18.94 6.73
CA VAL A 125 -35.89 19.96 6.20
C VAL A 125 -37.34 19.59 6.46
N ILE A 126 -37.75 18.34 6.21
CA ILE A 126 -39.12 17.87 6.45
C ILE A 126 -39.49 18.03 7.93
N VAL A 127 -38.63 17.56 8.83
CA VAL A 127 -38.87 17.64 10.29
C VAL A 127 -38.97 19.09 10.73
N ALA A 128 -38.07 19.97 10.26
CA ALA A 128 -38.09 21.40 10.58
C ALA A 128 -39.39 22.10 10.13
N LEU A 129 -39.96 21.69 9.00
CA LEU A 129 -41.22 22.25 8.48
C LEU A 129 -42.47 21.65 9.13
N LEU A 130 -42.50 20.34 9.41
CA LEU A 130 -43.68 19.66 9.94
C LEU A 130 -43.85 19.76 11.46
N LEU A 131 -42.77 19.77 12.24
CA LEU A 131 -42.83 19.91 13.69
C LEU A 131 -43.70 21.09 14.17
N PRO A 132 -43.50 22.33 13.69
CA PRO A 132 -44.30 23.47 14.14
C PRO A 132 -45.79 23.35 13.78
N ILE A 133 -46.12 22.69 12.66
CA ILE A 133 -47.51 22.44 12.23
C ILE A 133 -48.18 21.43 13.16
N LEU A 134 -47.47 20.37 13.54
CA LEU A 134 -47.98 19.35 14.45
C LEU A 134 -48.16 19.88 15.89
N LEU A 135 -47.21 20.69 16.36
CA LEU A 135 -47.29 21.32 17.68
C LEU A 135 -48.40 22.38 17.75
N SER A 136 -48.57 23.19 16.71
CA SER A 136 -49.64 24.21 16.70
C SER A 136 -51.05 23.62 16.63
N SER A 137 -51.23 22.47 15.98
CA SER A 137 -52.54 21.80 15.88
C SER A 137 -52.96 21.03 17.14
N THR A 138 -52.03 20.61 17.99
CA THR A 138 -52.32 19.89 19.26
C THR A 138 -52.56 20.82 20.45
N THR A 139 -52.31 22.12 20.31
CA THR A 139 -52.48 23.13 21.39
C THR A 139 -53.84 23.86 21.33
N VAL A 140 -54.83 23.31 20.60
CA VAL A 140 -56.23 23.77 20.54
C VAL A 140 -57.13 22.67 21.06
#